data_AF-A0A059L2Q9-F1
#
_entry.id   AF-A0A059L2Q9-F1
#
_cell.length_a   1.000
_cell.length_b   1.000
_cell.length_c   1.000
_cell.angle_alpha   90.00
_cell.angle_beta   90.00
_cell.angle_gamma   90.00
#
_symmetry.space_group_name_H-M   'P 1'
#
loop_
_entity.id
_entity.type
_entity.pdbx_description
1 polymer ?
#
loop_
_entity_poly.entity_id
_entity_poly.type
_entity_poly.pdbx_seq_one_letter_code
_entity_poly.pdbx_strand_id
1 'polypeptide(L)'
;MAVQCAAETEVAPQDRFDYFWNQRGEWVEEPNVRRGGESGVQRVVSSNGQLLYVKRQTGHIHRSLLHPFGRPTVLRERDALIGLNRLDVLVPEIVFCGAQRDPVHKWRALLITKALDGFEEIDHWYAGGGREHHGEAVHDRVLKELAENLARMHKGRWQHSCLYAKHVFVRVTGEGEAAKVEVALIDLEKGRQRLTARRAATNDLKQLRRHSSFSPTDWQKLVYFYKTAFGSAIKGL
;
A
#
# COMPACT_ATOMS: atom_id res chain seq x y z
N MET A 1 1.43 -14.02 38.47
CA MET A 1 0.49 -14.15 37.34
C MET A 1 1.28 -14.00 36.05
N ALA A 2 1.92 -15.07 35.61
CA ALA A 2 2.64 -15.12 34.34
C ALA A 2 1.64 -15.58 33.28
N VAL A 3 1.33 -14.71 32.31
CA VAL A 3 0.56 -15.10 31.13
C VAL A 3 1.58 -15.53 30.08
N GLN A 4 1.74 -16.85 29.97
CA GLN A 4 2.43 -17.48 28.84
C GLN A 4 1.54 -17.33 27.60
N CYS A 5 1.92 -16.45 26.67
CA CYS A 5 1.49 -16.55 25.28
C CYS A 5 2.29 -17.69 24.64
N ALA A 6 1.74 -18.91 24.70
CA ALA A 6 2.31 -20.07 24.05
C ALA A 6 1.92 -20.12 22.56
N ALA A 7 2.96 -20.25 21.73
CA ALA A 7 3.00 -20.91 20.43
C ALA A 7 2.29 -20.23 19.23
N GLU A 8 2.96 -19.23 18.63
CA GLU A 8 3.08 -19.22 17.18
C GLU A 8 4.04 -20.36 16.80
N THR A 9 3.50 -21.56 16.61
CA THR A 9 4.25 -22.73 16.16
C THR A 9 4.97 -22.39 14.85
N GLU A 10 6.26 -22.68 14.78
CA GLU A 10 7.10 -22.61 13.57
C GLU A 10 6.58 -23.60 12.52
N VAL A 11 5.46 -23.27 11.88
CA VAL A 11 4.95 -24.00 10.72
C VAL A 11 5.93 -23.74 9.58
N ALA A 12 6.43 -24.81 8.93
CA ALA A 12 7.38 -24.69 7.84
C ALA A 12 6.83 -23.76 6.75
N PRO A 13 7.67 -22.96 6.06
CA PRO A 13 7.21 -22.03 5.03
C PRO A 13 6.35 -22.66 3.93
N GLN A 14 6.56 -23.96 3.62
CA GLN A 14 5.75 -24.71 2.67
C GLN A 14 4.34 -24.99 3.21
N ASP A 15 4.22 -25.47 4.45
CA ASP A 15 2.94 -25.70 5.12
C ASP A 15 2.12 -24.40 5.23
N ARG A 16 2.79 -23.26 5.51
CA ARG A 16 2.14 -21.94 5.50
C ARG A 16 1.71 -21.52 4.09
N PHE A 17 2.53 -21.77 3.07
CA PHE A 17 2.18 -21.46 1.70
C PHE A 17 0.92 -22.21 1.27
N ASP A 18 0.89 -23.53 1.45
CA ASP A 18 -0.23 -24.37 1.03
C ASP A 18 -1.50 -24.07 1.84
N TYR A 19 -1.37 -23.81 3.14
CA TYR A 19 -2.48 -23.35 3.98
C TYR A 19 -3.18 -22.13 3.37
N PHE A 20 -2.44 -21.08 3.05
CA PHE A 20 -3.03 -19.87 2.47
C PHE A 20 -3.37 -20.03 0.98
N TRP A 21 -2.63 -20.83 0.22
CA TRP A 21 -2.91 -21.08 -1.19
C TRP A 21 -4.30 -21.65 -1.38
N ASN A 22 -4.73 -22.53 -0.48
CA ASN A 22 -6.01 -23.25 -0.55
C ASN A 22 -7.19 -22.49 0.05
N GLN A 23 -6.97 -21.43 0.82
CA GLN A 23 -8.07 -20.58 1.32
C GLN A 23 -8.83 -19.93 0.17
N ARG A 24 -10.14 -19.75 0.35
CA ARG A 24 -11.01 -19.06 -0.60
C ARG A 24 -11.87 -18.06 0.18
N GLY A 25 -12.26 -17.01 -0.50
CA GLY A 25 -13.11 -15.96 0.05
C GLY A 25 -13.70 -15.10 -1.07
N GLU A 26 -14.21 -13.94 -0.70
CA GLU A 26 -14.85 -13.03 -1.65
C GLU A 26 -13.82 -12.38 -2.57
N TRP A 27 -14.13 -12.27 -3.86
CA TRP A 27 -13.26 -11.56 -4.80
C TRP A 27 -13.33 -10.05 -4.55
N VAL A 28 -12.16 -9.45 -4.40
CA VAL A 28 -11.98 -7.99 -4.34
C VAL A 28 -11.42 -7.49 -5.66
N GLU A 29 -10.46 -8.23 -6.22
CA GLU A 29 -9.96 -8.07 -7.58
C GLU A 29 -10.03 -9.46 -8.22
N GLU A 30 -10.89 -9.64 -9.22
CA GLU A 30 -10.98 -10.90 -9.96
C GLU A 30 -9.65 -11.24 -10.65
N PRO A 31 -9.36 -12.53 -10.91
CA PRO A 31 -8.16 -12.93 -11.62
C PRO A 31 -8.03 -12.22 -12.97
N ASN A 32 -7.02 -11.37 -13.09
CA ASN A 32 -6.73 -10.64 -14.30
C ASN A 32 -5.47 -11.18 -14.97
N VAL A 33 -5.56 -11.49 -16.25
CA VAL A 33 -4.45 -12.00 -17.08
C VAL A 33 -3.57 -10.84 -17.54
N ARG A 34 -2.38 -10.73 -16.96
CA ARG A 34 -1.39 -9.71 -17.33
C ARG A 34 0.02 -10.16 -16.95
N ARG A 35 1.03 -9.54 -17.56
CA ARG A 35 2.45 -9.84 -17.28
C ARG A 35 2.83 -11.32 -17.43
N GLY A 36 2.20 -12.03 -18.36
CA GLY A 36 2.48 -13.43 -18.67
C GLY A 36 1.86 -14.45 -17.71
N GLY A 37 0.94 -14.00 -16.84
CA GLY A 37 0.21 -14.89 -15.93
C GLY A 37 -1.04 -14.21 -15.36
N GLU A 38 -1.54 -14.73 -14.25
CA GLU A 38 -2.76 -14.25 -13.59
C GLU A 38 -2.44 -13.65 -12.22
N SER A 39 -3.22 -12.65 -11.83
CA SER A 39 -3.20 -12.07 -10.49
C SER A 39 -4.63 -11.78 -10.05
N GLY A 40 -5.00 -12.20 -8.85
CA GLY A 40 -6.29 -11.85 -8.23
C GLY A 40 -6.16 -11.68 -6.73
N VAL A 41 -7.12 -11.00 -6.11
CA VAL A 41 -7.14 -10.71 -4.68
C VAL A 41 -8.48 -11.16 -4.09
N GLN A 42 -8.40 -11.98 -3.05
CA GLN A 42 -9.57 -12.39 -2.27
C GLN A 42 -9.50 -11.83 -0.85
N ARG A 43 -10.66 -11.47 -0.32
CA ARG A 43 -10.88 -11.12 1.07
C ARG A 43 -11.21 -12.39 1.85
N VAL A 44 -10.48 -12.66 2.93
CA VAL A 44 -10.66 -13.85 3.78
C VAL A 44 -10.64 -13.43 5.24
N VAL A 45 -11.53 -14.00 6.05
CA VAL A 45 -11.51 -13.86 7.51
C VAL A 45 -10.72 -15.03 8.08
N SER A 46 -9.65 -14.77 8.84
CA SER A 46 -8.88 -15.83 9.50
C SER A 46 -9.64 -16.41 10.70
N SER A 47 -9.15 -17.54 11.22
CA SER A 47 -9.76 -18.25 12.36
C SER A 47 -9.90 -17.41 13.63
N ASN A 48 -9.05 -16.39 13.80
CA ASN A 48 -9.11 -15.44 14.91
C ASN A 48 -9.98 -14.19 14.62
N GLY A 49 -10.73 -14.17 13.52
CA GLY A 49 -11.59 -13.05 13.13
C GLY A 49 -10.89 -11.88 12.43
N GLN A 50 -9.57 -11.92 12.26
CA GLN A 50 -8.85 -10.86 11.54
C GLN A 50 -9.19 -10.90 10.04
N LEU A 51 -9.45 -9.74 9.47
CA LEU A 51 -9.66 -9.61 8.04
C LEU A 51 -8.33 -9.54 7.28
N LEU A 52 -8.18 -10.39 6.26
CA LEU A 52 -6.99 -10.52 5.43
C LEU A 52 -7.31 -10.34 3.94
N TYR A 53 -6.36 -9.76 3.21
CA TYR A 53 -6.35 -9.77 1.75
C TYR A 53 -5.30 -10.77 1.26
N VAL A 54 -5.73 -11.73 0.45
CA VAL A 54 -4.88 -12.76 -0.13
C VAL A 54 -4.74 -12.53 -1.61
N LYS A 55 -3.58 -12.02 -2.02
CA LYS A 55 -3.21 -11.84 -3.43
C LYS A 55 -2.52 -13.08 -3.96
N ARG A 56 -3.12 -13.73 -4.94
CA ARG A 56 -2.61 -14.95 -5.59
C ARG A 56 -2.13 -14.64 -6.99
N GLN A 57 -0.98 -15.22 -7.34
CA GLN A 57 -0.39 -15.08 -8.66
C GLN A 57 0.11 -16.42 -9.19
N THR A 58 -0.19 -16.70 -10.47
CA THR A 58 0.32 -17.84 -11.23
C THR A 58 1.03 -17.31 -12.48
N GLY A 59 2.31 -17.62 -12.67
CA GLY A 59 3.09 -17.16 -13.83
C GLY A 59 3.26 -15.65 -14.00
N HIS A 60 2.69 -14.82 -13.10
CA HIS A 60 2.74 -13.37 -13.18
C HIS A 60 4.09 -12.82 -12.72
N ILE A 61 4.86 -12.31 -13.68
CA ILE A 61 6.26 -11.92 -13.44
C ILE A 61 6.53 -10.47 -13.87
N HIS A 62 7.53 -9.87 -13.23
CA HIS A 62 8.13 -8.63 -13.72
C HIS A 62 9.60 -8.88 -14.07
N ARG A 63 10.11 -8.16 -15.05
CA ARG A 63 11.53 -8.17 -15.44
C ARG A 63 12.19 -6.87 -15.03
N SER A 64 13.44 -6.96 -14.60
CA SER A 64 14.30 -5.82 -14.27
C SER A 64 15.75 -6.18 -14.58
N LEU A 65 16.67 -5.22 -14.50
CA LEU A 65 18.10 -5.49 -14.71
C LEU A 65 18.65 -6.56 -13.74
N LEU A 66 18.16 -6.59 -12.49
CA LEU A 66 18.54 -7.60 -11.49
C LEU A 66 17.83 -8.95 -11.71
N HIS A 67 16.73 -8.96 -12.46
CA HIS A 67 15.91 -10.16 -12.72
C HIS A 67 15.56 -10.24 -14.21
N PRO A 68 16.55 -10.46 -15.10
CA PRO A 68 16.32 -10.45 -16.54
C PRO A 68 15.40 -11.60 -17.01
N PHE A 69 15.45 -12.74 -16.33
CA PHE A 69 14.57 -13.90 -16.58
C PHE A 69 13.21 -13.80 -15.86
N GLY A 70 12.97 -12.71 -15.16
CA GLY A 70 11.74 -12.44 -14.44
C GLY A 70 11.69 -13.01 -13.02
N ARG A 71 10.91 -12.33 -12.18
CA ARG A 71 10.62 -12.70 -10.79
C ARG A 71 9.13 -12.46 -10.51
N PRO A 72 8.47 -13.27 -9.67
CA PRO A 72 7.06 -13.04 -9.29
C PRO A 72 6.82 -11.60 -8.86
N THR A 73 5.77 -10.97 -9.38
CA THR A 73 5.50 -9.55 -9.12
C THR A 73 5.17 -9.27 -7.66
N VAL A 74 4.49 -10.21 -6.99
CA VAL A 74 4.26 -10.21 -5.54
C VAL A 74 5.53 -9.96 -4.72
N LEU A 75 6.67 -10.52 -5.12
CA LEU A 75 7.90 -10.35 -4.35
C LEU A 75 8.44 -8.91 -4.40
N ARG A 76 8.16 -8.19 -5.49
CA ARG A 76 8.51 -6.77 -5.61
C ARG A 76 7.57 -5.90 -4.77
N GLU A 77 6.29 -6.23 -4.72
CA GLU A 77 5.32 -5.57 -3.85
C GLU A 77 5.68 -5.78 -2.38
N ARG A 78 6.06 -7.00 -1.98
CA ARG A 78 6.63 -7.31 -0.66
C ARG A 78 7.84 -6.44 -0.34
N ASP A 79 8.80 -6.36 -1.25
CA ASP A 79 10.02 -5.58 -1.04
C ASP A 79 9.69 -4.08 -0.84
N ALA A 80 8.66 -3.57 -1.53
CA ALA A 80 8.15 -2.21 -1.34
C ALA A 80 7.44 -2.02 0.02
N LEU A 81 6.54 -2.93 0.41
CA LEU A 81 5.86 -2.89 1.71
C LEU A 81 6.85 -2.89 2.87
N ILE A 82 7.84 -3.79 2.85
CA ILE A 82 8.90 -3.85 3.86
C ILE A 82 9.71 -2.55 3.87
N GLY A 83 10.07 -2.05 2.68
CA GLY A 83 10.86 -0.82 2.54
C GLY A 83 10.14 0.42 3.06
N LEU A 84 8.84 0.54 2.82
CA LEU A 84 8.01 1.65 3.30
C LEU A 84 7.74 1.54 4.80
N ASN A 85 7.43 0.35 5.31
CA ASN A 85 7.21 0.14 6.74
C ASN A 85 8.45 0.54 7.58
N ARG A 86 9.67 0.27 7.09
CA ARG A 86 10.93 0.70 7.73
C ARG A 86 11.17 2.21 7.73
N LEU A 87 10.39 2.97 6.96
CA LEU A 87 10.47 4.42 6.84
C LEU A 87 9.29 5.10 7.54
N ASP A 88 8.56 4.35 8.38
CA ASP A 88 7.33 4.81 9.03
C ASP A 88 6.30 5.33 8.02
N VAL A 89 6.24 4.69 6.85
CA VAL A 89 5.18 4.91 5.88
C VAL A 89 4.09 3.87 6.13
N LEU A 90 2.90 4.34 6.47
CA LEU A 90 1.78 3.45 6.80
C LEU A 90 1.30 2.73 5.54
N VAL A 91 1.41 1.40 5.57
CA VAL A 91 1.06 0.46 4.51
C VAL A 91 0.46 -0.80 5.14
N PRO A 92 -0.24 -1.65 4.38
CA PRO A 92 -0.76 -2.91 4.92
C PRO A 92 0.34 -3.81 5.50
N GLU A 93 0.12 -4.31 6.72
CA GLU A 93 1.05 -5.21 7.38
C GLU A 93 1.08 -6.57 6.68
N ILE A 94 2.27 -7.10 6.37
CA ILE A 94 2.44 -8.42 5.76
C ILE A 94 2.28 -9.51 6.83
N VAL A 95 1.33 -10.40 6.61
CA VAL A 95 1.17 -11.63 7.41
C VAL A 95 2.02 -12.77 6.84
N PHE A 96 2.06 -12.87 5.52
CA PHE A 96 2.84 -13.89 4.81
C PHE A 96 3.15 -13.45 3.39
N CYS A 97 4.33 -13.79 2.89
CA CYS A 97 4.62 -13.73 1.48
C CYS A 97 5.53 -14.90 1.08
N GLY A 98 5.14 -15.60 0.02
CA GLY A 98 5.88 -16.75 -0.50
C GLY A 98 5.80 -16.82 -2.00
N ALA A 99 6.81 -17.44 -2.61
CA ALA A 99 6.79 -17.80 -4.02
C ALA A 99 7.53 -19.13 -4.20
N GLN A 100 6.94 -20.03 -4.97
CA GLN A 100 7.51 -21.33 -5.27
C GLN A 100 7.38 -21.65 -6.75
N ARG A 101 8.28 -22.53 -7.23
CA ARG A 101 8.22 -23.02 -8.60
C ARG A 101 6.96 -23.86 -8.80
N ASP A 102 6.40 -23.72 -9.99
CA ASP A 102 5.22 -24.45 -10.40
C ASP A 102 5.50 -25.14 -11.75
N PRO A 103 5.21 -26.46 -11.89
CA PRO A 103 5.47 -27.18 -13.14
C PRO A 103 4.71 -26.62 -14.35
N VAL A 104 3.52 -26.03 -14.14
CA VAL A 104 2.63 -25.57 -15.21
C VAL A 104 2.87 -24.08 -15.48
N HIS A 105 2.80 -23.26 -14.43
CA HIS A 105 2.80 -21.80 -14.54
C HIS A 105 4.18 -21.17 -14.26
N LYS A 106 5.23 -21.97 -14.10
CA LYS A 106 6.60 -21.57 -13.68
C LYS A 106 6.70 -21.04 -12.25
N TRP A 107 5.70 -20.29 -11.78
CA TRP A 107 5.62 -19.69 -10.45
C TRP A 107 4.19 -19.75 -9.91
N ARG A 108 4.09 -20.05 -8.61
CA ARG A 108 2.95 -19.71 -7.76
C ARG A 108 3.44 -18.76 -6.67
N ALA A 109 2.73 -17.66 -6.44
CA ALA A 109 3.11 -16.66 -5.45
C ALA A 109 1.91 -16.13 -4.66
N LEU A 110 2.16 -15.80 -3.39
CA LEU A 110 1.20 -15.30 -2.44
C LEU A 110 1.73 -14.06 -1.73
N LEU A 111 0.86 -13.06 -1.57
CA LEU A 111 1.04 -11.95 -0.64
C LEU A 111 -0.21 -11.84 0.21
N ILE A 112 -0.02 -11.82 1.52
CA ILE A 112 -1.11 -11.75 2.49
C ILE A 112 -0.86 -10.57 3.38
N THR A 113 -1.84 -9.68 3.43
CA THR A 113 -1.79 -8.49 4.26
C THR A 113 -3.01 -8.40 5.15
N LYS A 114 -2.84 -7.78 6.32
CA LYS A 114 -3.99 -7.38 7.15
C LYS A 114 -4.80 -6.32 6.40
N ALA A 115 -6.10 -6.30 6.64
CA ALA A 115 -6.94 -5.20 6.21
C ALA A 115 -6.56 -3.90 6.94
N LEU A 116 -6.80 -2.76 6.28
CA LEU A 116 -6.66 -1.44 6.89
C LEU A 116 -7.97 -1.09 7.59
N ASP A 117 -8.22 -1.72 8.73
CA ASP A 117 -9.49 -1.55 9.45
C ASP A 117 -9.72 -0.09 9.89
N GLY A 118 -10.91 0.44 9.54
CA GLY A 118 -11.30 1.82 9.79
C GLY A 118 -10.70 2.84 8.82
N PHE A 119 -9.98 2.40 7.78
CA PHE A 119 -9.55 3.27 6.70
C PHE A 119 -10.55 3.25 5.55
N GLU A 120 -10.69 4.40 4.90
CA GLU A 120 -11.52 4.59 3.71
C GLU A 120 -10.67 5.20 2.58
N GLU A 121 -10.97 4.84 1.33
CA GLU A 121 -10.36 5.50 0.17
C GLU A 121 -10.63 7.02 0.23
N ILE A 122 -9.61 7.84 -0.04
CA ILE A 122 -9.72 9.30 0.16
C ILE A 122 -10.86 9.96 -0.64
N ASP A 123 -11.11 9.51 -1.88
CA ASP A 123 -12.19 10.06 -2.70
C ASP A 123 -13.57 9.63 -2.16
N HIS A 124 -13.69 8.42 -1.60
CA HIS A 124 -14.90 7.99 -0.89
C HIS A 124 -15.10 8.75 0.42
N TRP A 125 -14.02 9.00 1.18
CA TRP A 125 -14.06 9.82 2.39
C TRP A 125 -14.58 11.23 2.09
N TYR A 126 -14.15 11.85 0.98
CA TYR A 126 -14.74 13.12 0.54
C TYR A 126 -16.20 12.98 0.11
N ALA A 127 -16.53 11.99 -0.70
CA ALA A 127 -17.90 11.80 -1.21
C ALA A 127 -18.90 11.50 -0.06
N GLY A 128 -18.46 10.85 1.01
CA GLY A 128 -19.20 10.60 2.24
C GLY A 128 -19.34 11.82 3.16
N GLY A 129 -18.83 12.98 2.75
CA GLY A 129 -18.91 14.23 3.51
C GLY A 129 -17.83 14.37 4.59
N GLY A 130 -16.74 13.60 4.55
CA GLY A 130 -15.73 13.58 5.61
C GLY A 130 -15.14 14.95 5.94
N ARG A 131 -15.00 15.81 4.92
CA ARG A 131 -14.56 17.20 5.10
C ARG A 131 -15.58 18.03 5.88
N GLU A 132 -16.85 17.91 5.54
CA GLU A 132 -17.96 18.63 6.17
C GLU A 132 -18.17 18.18 7.61
N HIS A 133 -18.10 16.88 7.88
CA HIS A 133 -18.29 16.32 9.22
C HIS A 133 -17.15 16.68 10.18
N HIS A 134 -15.90 16.68 9.71
CA HIS A 134 -14.73 16.90 10.56
C HIS A 134 -14.18 18.34 10.55
N GLY A 135 -14.58 19.15 9.57
CA GLY A 135 -14.17 20.54 9.42
C GLY A 135 -12.76 20.74 8.82
N GLU A 136 -12.48 21.99 8.43
CA GLU A 136 -11.24 22.37 7.72
C GLU A 136 -9.95 22.06 8.49
N ALA A 137 -9.95 22.18 9.82
CA ALA A 137 -8.76 21.91 10.63
C ALA A 137 -8.34 20.43 10.58
N VAL A 138 -9.31 19.50 10.55
CA VAL A 138 -9.02 18.07 10.37
C VAL A 138 -8.62 17.78 8.94
N HIS A 139 -9.29 18.40 7.97
CA HIS A 139 -8.95 18.27 6.55
C HIS A 139 -7.51 18.73 6.25
N ASP A 140 -7.07 19.84 6.81
CA ASP A 140 -5.68 20.31 6.70
C ASP A 140 -4.70 19.30 7.30
N ARG A 141 -5.07 18.62 8.40
CA ARG A 141 -4.29 17.50 8.97
C ARG A 141 -4.26 16.28 8.06
N VAL A 142 -5.33 15.95 7.33
CA VAL A 142 -5.33 14.89 6.30
C VAL A 142 -4.33 15.21 5.19
N LEU A 143 -4.38 16.43 4.65
CA LEU A 143 -3.44 16.85 3.61
C LEU A 143 -1.99 16.86 4.12
N LYS A 144 -1.79 17.31 5.37
CA LYS A 144 -0.48 17.31 6.02
C LYS A 144 0.06 15.90 6.23
N GLU A 145 -0.74 14.98 6.77
CA GLU A 145 -0.31 13.58 6.99
C GLU A 145 0.01 12.89 5.66
N LEU A 146 -0.84 13.05 4.63
CA LEU A 146 -0.55 12.54 3.28
C LEU A 146 0.78 13.10 2.75
N ALA A 147 1.01 14.41 2.89
CA ALA A 147 2.22 15.07 2.43
C ALA A 147 3.47 14.57 3.17
N GLU A 148 3.42 14.44 4.49
CA GLU A 148 4.52 13.92 5.31
C GLU A 148 4.81 12.45 5.01
N ASN A 149 3.77 11.64 4.84
CA ASN A 149 3.89 10.23 4.50
C ASN A 149 4.57 10.03 3.12
N LEU A 150 4.15 10.80 2.12
CA LEU A 150 4.81 10.82 0.81
C LEU A 150 6.24 11.34 0.89
N ALA A 151 6.52 12.35 1.72
CA ALA A 151 7.87 12.85 1.91
C ALA A 151 8.79 11.80 2.53
N ARG A 152 8.33 11.03 3.53
CA ARG A 152 9.07 9.88 4.12
C ARG A 152 9.39 8.84 3.04
N MET A 153 8.39 8.41 2.27
CA MET A 153 8.55 7.47 1.16
C MET A 153 9.61 7.96 0.14
N HIS A 154 9.46 9.19 -0.35
CA HIS A 154 10.34 9.72 -1.38
C HIS A 154 11.75 10.00 -0.88
N LYS A 155 11.95 10.42 0.38
CA LYS A 155 13.28 10.57 0.99
C LYS A 155 14.02 9.22 1.07
N GLY A 156 13.29 8.15 1.36
CA GLY A 156 13.78 6.77 1.22
C GLY A 156 14.02 6.31 -0.23
N ARG A 157 13.86 7.21 -1.20
CA ARG A 157 13.97 6.98 -2.65
C ARG A 157 12.97 5.97 -3.20
N TRP A 158 11.91 5.66 -2.46
CA TRP A 158 10.83 4.83 -2.96
C TRP A 158 9.88 5.64 -3.83
N GLN A 159 9.53 5.06 -4.98
CA GLN A 159 8.53 5.56 -5.91
C GLN A 159 7.40 4.53 -5.98
N HIS A 160 6.19 4.93 -5.62
CA HIS A 160 4.96 4.16 -5.77
C HIS A 160 4.67 3.83 -7.24
N SER A 161 4.90 4.79 -8.14
CA SER A 161 4.78 4.64 -9.61
C SER A 161 3.37 4.44 -10.17
N CYS A 162 2.36 4.44 -9.30
CA CYS A 162 0.94 4.37 -9.63
C CYS A 162 0.14 5.14 -8.57
N LEU A 163 0.67 6.29 -8.11
CA LEU A 163 0.09 7.03 -6.99
C LEU A 163 -1.17 7.77 -7.46
N TYR A 164 -2.32 7.10 -7.38
CA TYR A 164 -3.63 7.66 -7.66
C TYR A 164 -4.39 7.84 -6.35
N ALA A 165 -5.40 8.72 -6.32
CA ALA A 165 -6.18 8.96 -5.10
C ALA A 165 -6.82 7.68 -4.56
N LYS A 166 -7.27 6.77 -5.43
CA LYS A 166 -7.79 5.45 -5.02
C LYS A 166 -6.81 4.51 -4.30
N HIS A 167 -5.53 4.88 -4.23
CA HIS A 167 -4.51 4.13 -3.50
C HIS A 167 -4.10 4.84 -2.21
N VAL A 168 -4.77 5.95 -1.87
CA VAL A 168 -4.61 6.71 -0.64
C VAL A 168 -5.83 6.46 0.24
N PHE A 169 -5.56 5.96 1.44
CA PHE A 169 -6.59 5.57 2.41
C PHE A 169 -6.45 6.45 3.64
N VAL A 170 -7.56 6.97 4.17
CA VAL A 170 -7.60 7.88 5.30
C VAL A 170 -8.36 7.25 6.44
N ARG A 171 -7.88 7.43 7.67
CA ARG A 171 -8.62 7.14 8.88
C ARG A 171 -8.61 8.37 9.78
N VAL A 172 -9.80 8.80 10.17
CA VAL A 172 -9.99 9.86 11.16
C VAL A 172 -10.69 9.25 12.37
N THR A 173 -10.14 9.45 13.56
CA THR A 173 -10.72 8.98 14.82
C THR A 173 -10.79 10.13 15.82
N GLY A 174 -11.89 10.21 16.58
CA GLY A 174 -12.15 11.36 17.45
C GLY A 174 -12.66 12.60 16.69
N GLU A 175 -12.81 13.71 17.41
CA GLU A 175 -13.43 14.94 16.91
C GLU A 175 -12.63 16.19 17.29
N GLY A 176 -12.80 17.27 16.52
CA GLY A 176 -12.17 18.56 16.78
C GLY A 176 -10.65 18.47 16.90
N GLU A 177 -10.07 19.20 17.85
CA GLU A 177 -8.61 19.23 18.09
C GLU A 177 -8.03 17.85 18.46
N ALA A 178 -8.82 17.00 19.15
CA ALA A 178 -8.39 15.66 19.56
C ALA A 178 -8.40 14.63 18.42
N ALA A 179 -8.92 14.99 17.23
CA ALA A 179 -9.00 14.07 16.10
C ALA A 179 -7.59 13.60 15.68
N LYS A 180 -7.42 12.27 15.63
CA LYS A 180 -6.23 11.63 15.09
C LYS A 180 -6.47 11.28 13.62
N VAL A 181 -5.55 11.70 12.78
CA VAL A 181 -5.57 11.47 11.33
C VAL A 181 -4.42 10.54 10.96
N GLU A 182 -4.72 9.51 10.18
CA GLU A 182 -3.76 8.57 9.63
C GLU A 182 -4.00 8.39 8.14
N VAL A 183 -2.92 8.25 7.36
CA VAL A 183 -3.00 8.04 5.91
C VAL A 183 -2.17 6.82 5.53
N ALA A 184 -2.80 5.84 4.89
CA ALA A 184 -2.18 4.64 4.36
C ALA A 184 -1.99 4.70 2.85
N LEU A 185 -0.96 4.02 2.33
CA LEU A 185 -0.77 3.78 0.90
C LEU A 185 -0.95 2.29 0.58
N ILE A 186 -1.67 1.98 -0.50
CA ILE A 186 -1.86 0.62 -1.00
C ILE A 186 -1.39 0.47 -2.46
N ASP A 187 -1.52 -0.73 -3.03
CA ASP A 187 -1.10 -1.06 -4.41
C ASP A 187 0.35 -0.68 -4.74
N LEU A 188 1.27 -1.38 -4.07
CA LEU A 188 2.71 -1.22 -4.29
C LEU A 188 3.26 -2.19 -5.34
N GLU A 189 2.40 -2.80 -6.16
CA GLU A 189 2.82 -3.67 -7.28
C GLU A 189 3.79 -2.93 -8.20
N LYS A 190 3.56 -1.62 -8.38
CA LYS A 190 4.41 -0.78 -9.22
C LYS A 190 5.61 -0.15 -8.48
N GLY A 191 5.70 -0.33 -7.16
CA GLY A 191 6.71 0.23 -6.27
C GLY A 191 8.14 -0.13 -6.65
N ARG A 192 9.07 0.84 -6.57
CA ARG A 192 10.50 0.62 -6.77
C ARG A 192 11.35 1.72 -6.16
N GLN A 193 12.61 1.40 -5.85
CA GLN A 193 13.60 2.42 -5.49
C GLN A 193 14.13 3.15 -6.73
N ARG A 194 14.50 4.41 -6.53
CA ARG A 194 15.11 5.30 -7.53
C ARG A 194 16.50 5.73 -7.07
N LEU A 195 17.29 6.25 -8.00
CA LEU A 195 18.64 6.73 -7.68
C LEU A 195 18.63 7.94 -6.74
N THR A 196 17.62 8.81 -6.86
CA THR A 196 17.48 10.02 -6.05
C THR A 196 16.06 10.21 -5.55
N ALA A 197 15.90 10.86 -4.40
CA ALA A 197 14.61 11.17 -3.81
C ALA A 197 13.73 12.02 -4.73
N ARG A 198 14.33 13.00 -5.43
CA ARG A 198 13.63 13.84 -6.42
C ARG A 198 13.04 13.01 -7.55
N ARG A 199 13.80 12.05 -8.10
CA ARG A 199 13.31 11.16 -9.17
C ARG A 199 12.18 10.26 -8.69
N ALA A 200 12.16 9.91 -7.41
CA ALA A 200 11.06 9.17 -6.81
C ALA A 200 9.79 10.03 -6.72
N ALA A 201 9.93 11.25 -6.21
CA ALA A 201 8.81 12.14 -5.99
C ALA A 201 8.15 12.69 -7.26
N THR A 202 8.92 13.10 -8.26
CA THR A 202 8.38 13.87 -9.40
C THR A 202 7.27 13.13 -10.16
N ASN A 203 7.44 11.83 -10.42
CA ASN A 203 6.43 11.09 -11.16
C ASN A 203 5.15 10.87 -10.33
N ASP A 204 5.32 10.52 -9.05
CA ASP A 204 4.20 10.15 -8.19
C ASP A 204 3.33 11.36 -7.88
N LEU A 205 3.93 12.52 -7.57
CA LEU A 205 3.16 13.74 -7.31
C LEU A 205 2.44 14.25 -8.57
N LYS A 206 3.03 14.09 -9.76
CA LYS A 206 2.34 14.40 -11.03
C LYS A 206 1.16 13.46 -11.29
N GLN A 207 1.30 12.18 -10.95
CA GLN A 207 0.20 11.21 -11.05
C GLN A 207 -0.90 11.55 -10.05
N LEU A 208 -0.55 11.82 -8.80
CA LEU A 208 -1.53 12.19 -7.77
C LEU A 208 -2.31 13.44 -8.18
N ARG A 209 -1.63 14.48 -8.67
CA ARG A 209 -2.32 15.68 -9.18
C ARG A 209 -3.30 15.37 -10.31
N ARG A 210 -2.91 14.51 -11.25
CA ARG A 210 -3.75 14.17 -12.40
C ARG A 210 -4.95 13.29 -12.03
N HIS A 211 -4.79 12.44 -11.02
CA HIS A 211 -5.74 11.40 -10.65
C HIS A 211 -6.29 11.59 -9.23
N SER A 212 -6.46 12.83 -8.79
CA SER A 212 -7.16 13.17 -7.54
C SER A 212 -8.26 14.18 -7.81
N SER A 213 -9.27 14.16 -6.94
CA SER A 213 -10.36 15.14 -6.89
C SER A 213 -9.95 16.47 -6.24
N PHE A 214 -8.68 16.63 -5.84
CA PHE A 214 -8.21 17.80 -5.09
C PHE A 214 -8.42 19.12 -5.86
N SER A 215 -9.09 20.07 -5.22
CA SER A 215 -9.21 21.43 -5.71
C SER A 215 -7.82 22.08 -5.90
N PRO A 216 -7.69 23.15 -6.70
CA PRO A 216 -6.44 23.91 -6.79
C PRO A 216 -5.90 24.36 -5.43
N THR A 217 -6.78 24.77 -4.52
CA THR A 217 -6.42 25.19 -3.16
C THR A 217 -5.89 24.04 -2.33
N ASP A 218 -6.58 22.89 -2.32
CA ASP A 218 -6.16 21.72 -1.55
C ASP A 218 -4.83 21.17 -2.07
N TRP A 219 -4.64 21.18 -3.39
CA TRP A 219 -3.36 20.81 -4.00
C TRP A 219 -2.23 21.76 -3.59
N GLN A 220 -2.47 23.07 -3.58
CA GLN A 220 -1.47 24.04 -3.12
C GLN A 220 -1.10 23.82 -1.65
N LYS A 221 -2.08 23.56 -0.78
CA LYS A 221 -1.83 23.20 0.63
C LYS A 221 -1.02 21.92 0.77
N LEU A 222 -1.40 20.85 0.06
CA LEU A 222 -0.64 19.59 0.04
C LEU A 222 0.80 19.80 -0.42
N VAL A 223 1.00 20.54 -1.51
CA VAL A 223 2.34 20.85 -2.03
C VAL A 223 3.15 21.68 -1.04
N TYR A 224 2.52 22.61 -0.32
CA TYR A 224 3.17 23.38 0.74
C TYR A 224 3.65 22.46 1.88
N PHE A 225 2.76 21.65 2.46
CA PHE A 225 3.12 20.69 3.50
C PHE A 225 4.20 19.72 3.02
N TYR A 226 4.08 19.25 1.78
CA TYR A 226 5.05 18.34 1.19
C TYR A 226 6.42 18.99 1.05
N LYS A 227 6.50 20.23 0.55
CA LYS A 227 7.77 20.96 0.40
C LYS A 227 8.44 21.18 1.76
N THR A 228 7.66 21.54 2.77
CA THR A 228 8.13 21.71 4.16
C THR A 228 8.71 20.41 4.70
N ALA A 229 7.97 19.29 4.58
CA ALA A 229 8.42 17.99 5.06
C ALA A 229 9.61 17.44 4.24
N PHE A 230 9.60 17.61 2.92
CA PHE A 230 10.63 17.10 2.01
C PHE A 230 11.94 17.90 2.09
N GLY A 231 11.88 19.17 2.49
CA GLY A 231 13.05 20.05 2.65
C GLY A 231 13.63 20.59 1.34
N SER A 232 12.93 20.44 0.22
CA SER A 232 13.32 21.06 -1.05
C SER A 232 12.16 21.23 -2.02
N ALA A 233 12.24 22.26 -2.87
CA ALA A 233 11.32 22.43 -3.97
C ALA A 233 11.53 21.34 -5.05
N ILE A 234 10.44 20.73 -5.49
CA ILE A 234 10.43 19.85 -6.66
C ILE A 234 9.93 20.68 -7.84
N LYS A 235 10.72 20.74 -8.92
CA LYS A 235 10.36 21.48 -10.14
C LYS A 235 9.13 20.86 -10.81
N GLY A 236 8.17 21.72 -11.19
CA GLY A 236 6.99 21.32 -11.97
C GLY A 236 5.87 20.65 -11.15
N LEU A 237 5.74 21.06 -9.88
CA LEU A 237 4.58 20.79 -9.01
C LEU A 237 3.74 22.05 -8.81
#